data_AF-A0A497FMV5-F1
#
_entry.id   AF-A0A497FMV5-F1
#
_cell.length_a   1.000
_cell.length_b   1.000
_cell.length_c   1.000
_cell.angle_alpha   90.00
_cell.angle_beta   90.00
_cell.angle_gamma   90.00
#
_symmetry.space_group_name_H-M   'P 1'
#
loop_
_entity.id
_entity.type
_entity.pdbx_description
1 polymer ?
#
loop_
_entity_poly.entity_id
_entity_poly.type
_entity_poly.pdbx_seq_one_letter_code
_entity_poly.pdbx_strand_id
1 'polypeptide(L)'
;VDRFFAFYPIHLKVKKDELVKWERFFESKGRRFHVNGEPVRRTLFGTFYVLYPEDEFRAAEVEGFKVIPLDETIEFCRRNIYSYEPALEMLDEMYGLGLGAKYRESKMNI
;
A
#
# COMPACT_ATOMS: atom_id res chain seq x y z
N VAL A 1 -18.74 3.30 -13.83
CA VAL A 1 -17.68 2.60 -14.59
C VAL A 1 -16.37 2.81 -13.86
N ASP A 2 -15.83 1.71 -13.32
CA ASP A 2 -14.45 1.43 -12.92
C ASP A 2 -13.63 2.50 -12.19
N ARG A 3 -13.75 2.59 -10.87
CA ARG A 3 -12.78 3.32 -10.04
C ARG A 3 -11.76 2.34 -9.45
N PHE A 4 -10.50 2.47 -9.89
CA PHE A 4 -9.29 1.73 -9.47
C PHE A 4 -9.05 0.32 -10.03
N PHE A 5 -9.61 -0.04 -11.19
CA PHE A 5 -9.43 -1.40 -11.73
C PHE A 5 -8.02 -1.69 -12.32
N ALA A 6 -7.17 -0.68 -12.53
CA ALA A 6 -5.91 -0.88 -13.23
C ALA A 6 -4.74 -1.28 -12.31
N PHE A 7 -4.65 -0.76 -11.09
CA PHE A 7 -3.48 -0.92 -10.21
C PHE A 7 -3.89 -0.96 -8.74
N TYR A 8 -3.75 -2.13 -8.10
CA TYR A 8 -4.08 -2.32 -6.69
C TYR A 8 -2.85 -2.86 -5.93
N PRO A 9 -1.92 -1.98 -5.53
CA PRO A 9 -0.72 -2.39 -4.79
C PRO A 9 -1.07 -2.79 -3.35
N ILE A 10 -0.56 -3.94 -2.92
CA ILE A 10 -0.56 -4.39 -1.53
C ILE A 10 0.86 -4.25 -1.00
N HIS A 11 1.07 -3.34 -0.04
CA HIS A 11 2.38 -3.04 0.51
C HIS A 11 2.72 -4.00 1.65
N LEU A 12 3.88 -4.64 1.55
CA LEU A 12 4.35 -5.60 2.54
C LEU A 12 5.78 -5.29 2.95
N LYS A 13 6.01 -5.13 4.25
CA LYS A 13 7.36 -5.18 4.80
C LYS A 13 7.78 -6.62 4.97
N VAL A 14 9.00 -6.92 4.54
CA VAL A 14 9.59 -8.25 4.64
C VAL A 14 10.96 -8.14 5.27
N LYS A 15 11.34 -9.11 6.10
CA LYS A 15 12.71 -9.15 6.60
C LYS A 15 13.67 -9.37 5.44
N LYS A 16 14.74 -8.59 5.41
CA LYS A 16 15.69 -8.59 4.29
C LYS A 16 16.34 -9.96 4.05
N ASP A 17 16.64 -10.70 5.10
CA ASP A 17 17.17 -12.07 5.04
C ASP A 17 16.14 -13.12 4.56
N GLU A 18 14.85 -12.75 4.51
CA GLU A 18 13.77 -13.60 4.02
C GLU A 18 13.23 -13.19 2.65
N LEU A 19 13.75 -12.11 2.05
CA LEU A 19 13.28 -11.59 0.78
C LEU A 19 13.18 -12.67 -0.30
N VAL A 20 14.24 -13.47 -0.48
CA VAL A 20 14.29 -14.56 -1.47
C VAL A 20 13.19 -15.61 -1.24
N LYS A 21 12.82 -15.88 0.03
CA LYS A 21 11.72 -16.80 0.34
C LYS A 21 10.37 -16.22 -0.10
N TRP A 22 10.16 -14.93 0.13
CA TRP A 22 8.95 -14.22 -0.29
C TRP A 22 8.82 -14.14 -1.82
N GLU A 23 9.90 -13.83 -2.52
CA GLU A 23 9.92 -13.84 -4.00
C GLU A 23 9.49 -15.20 -4.53
N ARG A 24 10.15 -16.28 -4.08
CA ARG A 24 9.80 -17.66 -4.46
C ARG A 24 8.36 -18.02 -4.11
N PHE A 25 7.86 -17.55 -2.97
CA PHE A 25 6.48 -17.77 -2.57
C PHE A 25 5.50 -17.13 -3.58
N PHE A 26 5.67 -15.85 -3.91
CA PHE A 26 4.78 -15.19 -4.86
C PHE A 26 4.90 -15.79 -6.27
N GLU A 27 6.10 -16.13 -6.72
CA GLU A 27 6.33 -16.85 -7.99
C GLU A 27 5.59 -18.19 -8.01
N SER A 28 5.70 -19.00 -6.94
CA SER A 28 5.01 -20.30 -6.83
C SER A 28 3.49 -20.19 -6.87
N LYS A 29 2.94 -19.03 -6.50
CA LYS A 29 1.50 -18.75 -6.50
C LYS A 29 1.04 -17.99 -7.76
N GLY A 30 1.94 -17.73 -8.71
CA GLY A 30 1.65 -16.93 -9.90
C GLY A 30 1.22 -15.50 -9.58
N ARG A 31 1.64 -14.96 -8.44
CA ARG A 31 1.30 -13.60 -8.00
C ARG A 31 2.36 -12.61 -8.48
N ARG A 32 1.92 -11.47 -8.98
CA ARG A 32 2.80 -10.38 -9.39
C ARG A 32 3.29 -9.63 -8.16
N PHE A 33 4.58 -9.34 -8.12
CA PHE A 33 5.18 -8.51 -7.09
C PHE A 33 6.30 -7.62 -7.67
N HIS A 34 6.70 -6.65 -6.87
CA HIS A 34 7.81 -5.75 -7.12
C HIS A 34 8.59 -5.54 -5.83
N VAL A 35 9.93 -5.59 -5.90
CA VAL A 35 10.79 -5.25 -4.78
C VAL A 35 11.10 -3.76 -4.82
N ASN A 36 10.72 -3.04 -3.77
CA ASN A 36 10.93 -1.60 -3.66
C ASN A 36 12.43 -1.26 -3.81
N GLY A 37 12.73 -0.30 -4.68
CA GLY A 37 14.10 0.13 -5.00
C GLY A 37 14.70 -0.55 -6.24
N GLU A 38 14.07 -1.61 -6.75
CA GLU A 38 14.45 -2.19 -8.03
C GLU A 38 13.84 -1.43 -9.22
N PRO A 39 14.41 -1.52 -10.44
CA PRO A 39 13.74 -1.02 -11.63
C PRO A 39 12.44 -1.79 -11.90
N VAL A 40 11.36 -1.08 -12.20
CA VAL A 40 10.09 -1.69 -12.62
C VAL A 40 10.26 -2.28 -14.02
N ARG A 41 10.39 -3.61 -14.11
CA ARG A 41 10.67 -4.30 -15.38
C ARG A 41 9.44 -4.53 -16.26
N ARG A 42 8.22 -4.45 -15.69
CA ARG A 42 6.95 -4.73 -16.37
C ARG A 42 5.82 -3.93 -15.72
N THR A 43 4.78 -3.61 -16.50
CA THR A 43 3.56 -2.97 -15.98
C THR A 43 2.78 -3.94 -15.08
N LEU A 44 2.49 -3.52 -13.85
CA LEU A 44 1.84 -4.35 -12.82
C LEU A 44 0.34 -4.08 -12.79
N PHE A 45 -0.41 -4.58 -13.76
CA PHE A 45 -1.87 -4.41 -13.75
C PHE A 45 -2.57 -5.21 -12.63
N GLY A 46 -3.76 -4.80 -12.22
CA GLY A 46 -4.59 -5.45 -11.21
C GLY A 46 -3.95 -5.48 -9.81
N THR A 47 -4.27 -6.51 -9.02
CA THR A 47 -3.63 -6.71 -7.70
C THR A 47 -2.20 -7.21 -7.85
N PHE A 48 -1.28 -6.53 -7.17
CA PHE A 48 0.13 -6.92 -7.06
C PHE A 48 0.69 -6.53 -5.70
N TYR A 49 1.83 -7.11 -5.35
CA TYR A 49 2.47 -6.89 -4.06
C TYR A 49 3.72 -6.02 -4.22
N VAL A 50 3.94 -5.09 -3.30
CA VAL A 50 5.17 -4.29 -3.23
C VAL A 50 5.92 -4.70 -1.96
N LEU A 51 7.10 -5.29 -2.13
CA LEU A 51 7.92 -5.78 -1.04
C LEU A 51 8.93 -4.72 -0.62
N TYR A 52 8.92 -4.36 0.65
CA TYR A 52 9.86 -3.45 1.28
C TYR A 52 10.80 -4.26 2.17
N PRO A 53 11.99 -4.67 1.65
CA PRO A 53 12.97 -5.39 2.45
C PRO A 53 13.62 -4.46 3.47
N GLU A 54 13.41 -4.75 4.76
CA GLU A 54 13.94 -4.00 5.89
C GLU A 54 14.60 -4.96 6.89
N ASP A 55 15.61 -4.50 7.63
CA ASP A 55 16.27 -5.33 8.66
C ASP A 55 15.34 -5.54 9.86
N GLU A 56 14.66 -4.47 10.29
CA GLU A 56 13.64 -4.49 11.33
C GLU A 56 12.51 -3.51 10.99
N PHE A 57 11.30 -3.80 11.44
CA PHE A 57 10.14 -2.92 11.28
C PHE A 57 9.11 -3.15 12.37
N ARG A 58 8.32 -2.12 12.65
CA ARG A 58 7.19 -2.19 13.59
C ARG A 58 5.98 -2.80 12.90
N ALA A 59 5.17 -3.50 13.69
CA ALA A 59 3.85 -3.96 13.27
C ALA A 59 2.85 -3.69 14.41
N ALA A 60 1.69 -3.14 14.05
CA ALA A 60 0.53 -3.12 14.94
C ALA A 60 -0.25 -4.44 14.79
N GLU A 61 -1.01 -4.79 15.82
CA GLU A 61 -1.94 -5.94 15.76
C GLU A 61 -3.38 -5.43 15.73
N VAL A 62 -4.12 -5.83 14.70
CA VAL A 62 -5.54 -5.47 14.52
C VAL A 62 -6.27 -6.75 14.16
N GLU A 63 -7.22 -7.18 14.99
CA GLU A 63 -8.02 -8.39 14.77
C GLU A 63 -7.18 -9.67 14.50
N GLY A 64 -6.01 -9.77 15.16
CA GLY A 64 -5.08 -10.89 14.98
C GLY A 64 -4.16 -10.80 13.75
N PHE A 65 -4.29 -9.75 12.95
CA PHE A 65 -3.42 -9.47 11.81
C PHE A 65 -2.32 -8.49 12.18
N LYS A 66 -1.11 -8.74 11.65
CA LYS A 66 0.01 -7.79 11.73
C LYS A 66 -0.10 -6.80 10.57
N VAL A 67 -0.20 -5.51 10.89
CA VAL A 67 -0.35 -4.42 9.92
C VAL A 67 0.69 -3.33 10.15
N ILE A 68 0.93 -2.51 9.12
CA ILE A 68 1.76 -1.31 9.26
C ILE A 68 1.06 -0.35 10.25
N PRO A 69 1.77 0.19 11.26
CA PRO A 69 1.19 1.15 12.20
C PRO A 69 0.52 2.35 11.49
N LEU A 70 -0.53 2.90 12.11
CA LEU A 70 -1.34 3.96 11.52
C LEU A 70 -0.52 5.24 11.24
N ASP A 71 0.31 5.65 12.20
CA ASP A 71 1.23 6.81 12.07
C ASP A 71 2.11 6.66 10.82
N GLU A 72 2.70 5.48 10.67
CA GLU A 72 3.57 5.17 9.55
C GLU A 72 2.81 5.10 8.22
N THR A 73 1.59 4.59 8.22
CA THR A 73 0.71 4.54 7.05
C THR A 73 0.33 5.95 6.57
N ILE A 74 -0.01 6.85 7.50
CA ILE A 74 -0.30 8.26 7.19
C ILE A 74 0.93 8.93 6.55
N GLU A 75 2.11 8.73 7.14
CA GLU A 75 3.36 9.29 6.60
C GLU A 75 3.74 8.69 5.24
N PHE A 76 3.44 7.41 5.00
CA PHE A 76 3.59 6.80 3.69
C PHE A 76 2.68 7.48 2.66
N CYS A 77 1.40 7.63 2.96
CA CYS A 77 0.45 8.23 2.03
C CYS A 77 0.75 9.71 1.78
N ARG A 78 1.18 10.47 2.81
CA ARG A 78 1.60 11.88 2.67
C ARG A 78 2.78 12.05 1.72
N ARG A 79 3.79 11.18 1.84
CA ARG A 79 4.97 11.19 0.95
C ARG A 79 4.62 10.81 -0.49
N ASN A 80 3.52 10.08 -0.69
CA ASN A 80 3.06 9.58 -1.99
C ASN A 80 1.68 10.15 -2.36
N ILE A 81 1.45 11.43 -2.05
CA ILE A 81 0.12 12.06 -2.08
C ILE A 81 -0.63 11.87 -3.39
N TYR A 82 0.04 11.96 -4.54
CA TYR A 82 -0.59 11.81 -5.86
C TYR A 82 -1.24 10.44 -6.09
N SER A 83 -0.80 9.41 -5.38
CA SER A 83 -1.35 8.05 -5.47
C SER A 83 -2.23 7.68 -4.30
N TYR A 84 -2.10 8.36 -3.15
CA TYR A 84 -2.73 7.96 -1.88
C TYR A 84 -3.54 9.05 -1.18
N GLU A 85 -3.80 10.19 -1.83
CA GLU A 85 -4.71 11.22 -1.30
C GLU A 85 -6.09 10.64 -0.91
N PRO A 86 -6.75 9.79 -1.74
CA PRO A 86 -8.02 9.19 -1.34
C PRO A 86 -7.92 8.32 -0.08
N ALA A 87 -6.80 7.61 0.09
CA ALA A 87 -6.57 6.80 1.29
C ALA A 87 -6.38 7.67 2.55
N LEU A 88 -5.70 8.82 2.44
CA LEU A 88 -5.55 9.75 3.55
C LEU A 88 -6.87 10.35 4.00
N GLU A 89 -7.74 10.70 3.07
CA GLU A 89 -9.07 11.19 3.42
C GLU A 89 -9.88 10.11 4.14
N MET A 90 -9.90 8.88 3.62
CA MET A 90 -10.58 7.77 4.30
C MET A 90 -10.05 7.58 5.73
N LEU A 91 -8.73 7.66 5.92
CA LEU A 91 -8.13 7.59 7.26
C LEU A 91 -8.53 8.79 8.14
N ASP A 92 -8.60 9.99 7.58
CA ASP A 92 -9.01 11.21 8.29
C ASP A 92 -10.47 11.11 8.77
N GLU A 93 -11.37 10.63 7.91
CA GLU A 93 -12.78 10.39 8.23
C GLU A 93 -12.96 9.29 9.28
N MET A 94 -12.24 8.17 9.14
CA MET A 94 -12.38 7.02 10.03
C MET A 94 -11.86 7.29 11.45
N TYR A 95 -10.75 8.02 11.56
CA TYR A 95 -10.04 8.18 12.84
C TYR A 95 -10.07 9.62 13.38
N GLY A 96 -10.71 10.56 12.68
CA GLY A 96 -10.84 11.96 13.12
C GLY A 96 -9.50 12.67 13.28
N LEU A 97 -8.58 12.44 12.33
CA LEU A 97 -7.16 12.78 12.48
C LEU A 97 -6.84 14.26 12.27
N GLY A 98 -7.78 15.05 11.74
CA GLY A 98 -7.59 16.46 11.43
C GLY A 98 -6.53 16.70 10.35
N LEU A 99 -6.34 15.76 9.43
CA LEU A 99 -5.33 15.81 8.38
C LEU A 99 -5.63 16.89 7.33
N GLY A 100 -6.87 17.37 7.27
CA GLY A 100 -7.28 18.41 6.33
C GLY A 100 -7.26 17.95 4.87
N ALA A 101 -7.18 16.63 4.66
CA ALA A 101 -7.35 16.01 3.36
C ALA A 101 -8.82 16.19 2.97
N LYS A 102 -9.08 16.97 1.92
CA LYS A 102 -10.42 17.15 1.37
C LYS A 102 -10.41 16.70 -0.07
N TYR A 103 -10.83 15.48 -0.35
CA TYR A 103 -11.28 15.16 -1.69
C TYR A 103 -12.61 15.89 -1.86
N ARG A 104 -12.61 16.97 -2.64
CA ARG A 104 -13.87 17.45 -3.19
C ARG A 104 -14.26 16.45 -4.26
N GLU A 105 -15.06 15.46 -3.87
CA GLU A 105 -15.98 14.84 -4.81
C GLU A 105 -17.02 15.91 -5.17
N SER A 106 -16.59 16.90 -5.97
CA SER A 106 -17.51 17.86 -6.57
C SER A 106 -18.41 17.06 -7.48
N LYS A 107 -19.64 16.82 -7.00
CA LYS A 107 -20.86 16.55 -7.76
C LYS A 107 -20.58 16.16 -9.22
N MET A 108 -20.45 14.87 -9.49
CA MET A 108 -20.73 14.34 -10.82
C MET A 108 -21.71 13.17 -10.71
N ASN A 109 -22.90 13.52 -10.22
CA ASN A 109 -24.12 13.02 -10.84
C ASN A 109 -24.29 13.79 -12.15
N ILE A 110 -23.80 13.23 -13.26
CA ILE A 110 -24.32 13.49 -14.61
C ILE A 110 -24.43 12.15 -15.30
#